data_AF-A0A4R3TV69-F1
#
_entry.id   AF-A0A4R3TV69-F1
#
_cell.length_a   1.000
_cell.length_b   1.000
_cell.length_c   1.000
_cell.angle_alpha   90.00
_cell.angle_beta   90.00
_cell.angle_gamma   90.00
#
_symmetry.space_group_name_H-M   'P 1'
#
loop_
_entity.id
_entity.type
_entity.pdbx_description
1 polymer ?
#
loop_
_entity_poly.entity_id
_entity_poly.type
_entity_poly.pdbx_seq_one_letter_code
_entity_poly.pdbx_strand_id
1 'polypeptide(L)'
;MRRPRPQTIRNKLDVTDRAQVRLLKKRLGLSDAELTAIVGRIGNSIPAISKEAALQRAKVLTKPVAVPAAALITSASAGEPVTTEVAATVTTS
;
A
#
# COMPACT_ATOMS: atom_id res chain seq x y z
N MET A 1 -3.77 -28.61 23.88
CA MET A 1 -3.53 -27.97 22.56
C MET A 1 -2.04 -27.71 22.39
N ARG A 2 -1.37 -28.31 21.40
CA ARG A 2 0.04 -28.00 21.11
C ARG A 2 0.09 -26.65 20.37
N ARG A 3 0.47 -25.57 21.06
CA ARG A 3 0.76 -24.31 20.39
C ARG A 3 2.10 -24.45 19.66
N PRO A 4 2.20 -24.06 18.37
CA PRO A 4 3.48 -24.04 17.68
C PRO A 4 4.45 -23.12 18.41
N ARG A 5 5.69 -23.57 18.60
CA ARG A 5 6.73 -22.81 19.29
C ARG A 5 6.97 -21.51 18.51
N PRO A 6 7.05 -20.34 19.19
CA PRO A 6 7.40 -19.09 18.52
C PRO A 6 8.74 -19.30 17.82
N GLN A 7 8.77 -19.20 16.50
CA GLN A 7 10.03 -19.32 15.77
C GLN A 7 10.82 -18.02 15.97
N THR A 8 12.09 -18.15 16.35
CA THR A 8 13.02 -17.03 16.39
C THR A 8 12.94 -16.26 15.08
N ILE A 9 12.72 -14.95 15.17
CA ILE A 9 12.72 -14.08 14.01
C ILE A 9 14.13 -14.12 13.41
N ARG A 10 14.27 -14.79 12.27
CA ARG A 10 15.53 -14.83 11.53
C ARG A 10 15.74 -13.49 10.84
N ASN A 11 16.93 -12.91 11.03
CA ASN A 11 17.29 -11.63 10.39
C ASN A 11 17.90 -11.81 8.99
N LYS A 12 18.36 -13.03 8.67
CA LYS A 12 18.98 -13.38 7.39
C LYS A 12 18.10 -14.37 6.62
N LEU A 13 17.98 -14.14 5.32
CA LEU A 13 17.39 -15.05 4.35
C LEU A 13 18.47 -16.04 3.93
N ASP A 14 18.20 -17.32 4.08
CA ASP A 14 19.00 -18.36 3.44
C ASP A 14 18.50 -18.56 2.01
N VAL A 15 19.32 -18.17 1.03
CA VAL A 15 18.99 -18.25 -0.39
C VAL A 15 19.03 -19.70 -0.89
N THR A 16 19.73 -20.59 -0.16
CA THR A 16 19.78 -22.02 -0.46
C THR A 16 18.52 -22.74 0.02
N ASP A 17 17.86 -22.23 1.06
CA ASP A 17 16.58 -22.74 1.55
C ASP A 17 15.42 -22.30 0.65
N ARG A 18 15.02 -23.20 -0.25
CA ARG A 18 13.89 -23.00 -1.15
C ARG A 18 12.57 -22.73 -0.41
N ALA A 19 12.36 -23.26 0.80
CA ALA A 19 11.12 -23.02 1.53
C ALA A 19 11.05 -21.57 2.02
N GLN A 20 12.16 -21.02 2.52
CA GLN A 20 12.26 -19.63 2.94
C GLN A 20 12.07 -18.67 1.77
N VAL A 21 12.78 -18.91 0.67
CA VAL A 21 12.66 -18.08 -0.55
C VAL A 21 11.22 -18.08 -1.05
N ARG A 22 10.58 -19.26 -1.15
CA ARG A 22 9.17 -19.36 -1.58
C ARG A 22 8.22 -18.65 -0.63
N LEU A 23 8.40 -18.80 0.69
CA LEU A 23 7.55 -18.13 1.68
C LEU A 23 7.70 -16.61 1.61
N LEU A 24 8.93 -16.10 1.51
CA LEU A 24 9.19 -14.66 1.44
C LEU A 24 8.62 -14.07 0.15
N LYS A 25 8.83 -14.73 -1.00
CA LYS A 25 8.22 -14.34 -2.27
C LYS A 25 6.70 -14.27 -2.19
N LYS A 26 6.06 -15.27 -1.58
CA LYS A 26 4.60 -15.29 -1.40
C LYS A 26 4.13 -14.16 -0.50
N ARG A 27 4.84 -13.85 0.58
CA ARG A 27 4.47 -12.77 1.52
C ARG A 27 4.67 -11.38 0.92
N LEU A 28 5.75 -11.18 0.17
CA LEU A 28 6.11 -9.89 -0.41
C LEU A 28 5.61 -9.73 -1.85
N GLY A 29 4.98 -10.74 -2.44
CA GLY A 29 4.50 -10.72 -3.83
C GLY A 29 5.60 -10.40 -4.84
N LEU A 30 6.82 -10.89 -4.60
CA LEU A 30 8.00 -10.61 -5.44
C LEU A 30 8.22 -11.73 -6.47
N SER A 31 8.66 -11.33 -7.67
CA SER A 31 9.24 -12.22 -8.67
C SER A 31 10.66 -12.66 -8.30
N ASP A 32 11.17 -13.71 -8.95
CA ASP A 32 12.56 -14.17 -8.76
C ASP A 32 13.60 -13.12 -9.18
N ALA A 33 13.29 -12.37 -10.24
CA ALA A 33 14.16 -11.32 -10.74
C ALA A 33 14.25 -10.15 -9.74
N GLU A 34 13.11 -9.70 -9.20
CA GLU A 34 13.06 -8.63 -8.20
C GLU A 34 13.77 -9.04 -6.92
N LEU A 35 13.53 -10.27 -6.44
CA LEU A 35 14.19 -10.77 -5.24
C LEU A 35 15.72 -10.79 -5.43
N THR A 36 16.20 -11.31 -6.56
CA THR A 36 17.64 -11.34 -6.88
C THR A 36 18.22 -9.93 -6.97
N ALA A 37 17.51 -8.99 -7.57
CA ALA A 37 17.95 -7.60 -7.69
C ALA A 37 18.04 -6.89 -6.32
N ILE A 38 17.07 -7.12 -5.43
CA ILE A 38 17.08 -6.56 -4.07
C ILE A 38 18.20 -7.17 -3.24
N VAL A 39 18.37 -8.50 -3.31
CA VAL A 39 19.44 -9.22 -2.59
C VAL A 39 20.82 -8.79 -3.09
N GLY A 40 21.00 -8.61 -4.40
CA GLY A 40 22.27 -8.10 -4.96
C GLY A 40 22.60 -6.67 -4.52
N ARG A 41 21.59 -5.85 -4.22
CA ARG A 41 21.77 -4.45 -3.80
C ARG A 41 22.02 -4.28 -2.30
N ILE A 42 21.26 -4.97 -1.45
CA ILE A 42 21.22 -4.73 0.00
C ILE A 42 21.73 -5.94 0.80
N GLY A 43 21.87 -7.09 0.14
CA GLY A 43 22.21 -8.37 0.76
C GLY A 43 21.01 -9.09 1.35
N ASN A 44 21.30 -10.20 2.01
CA ASN A 44 20.31 -11.24 2.35
C ASN A 44 19.56 -10.93 3.65
N SER A 45 19.34 -9.66 4.00
CA SER A 45 18.65 -9.31 5.25
C SER A 45 17.13 -9.24 5.04
N ILE A 46 16.37 -10.06 5.77
CA ILE A 46 14.91 -10.13 5.68
C ILE A 46 14.21 -8.78 5.96
N PRO A 47 14.54 -8.03 7.04
CA PRO A 47 13.91 -6.73 7.28
C PRO A 47 14.27 -5.72 6.20
N ALA A 48 15.47 -5.78 5.65
CA ALA A 48 15.90 -4.89 4.57
C ALA A 48 15.14 -5.19 3.27
N ILE A 49 15.02 -6.46 2.89
CA ILE A 49 14.25 -6.91 1.72
C ILE A 49 12.77 -6.51 1.88
N SER A 50 12.19 -6.68 3.07
CA SER A 50 10.78 -6.33 3.34
C SER A 50 10.53 -4.82 3.23
N LYS A 51 11.44 -4.00 3.76
CA LYS A 51 11.37 -2.53 3.63
C LYS A 51 11.49 -2.11 2.17
N GLU A 52 12.44 -2.69 1.44
CA GLU A 52 12.61 -2.38 0.03
C GLU A 52 11.34 -2.75 -0.76
N ALA A 53 10.83 -3.98 -0.59
CA ALA A 53 9.61 -4.42 -1.29
C ALA A 53 8.42 -3.50 -1.03
N ALA A 54 8.29 -2.95 0.18
CA ALA A 54 7.27 -1.95 0.50
C ALA A 54 7.51 -0.63 -0.27
N LEU A 55 8.75 -0.16 -0.37
CA LEU A 55 9.12 1.03 -1.16
C LEU A 55 8.86 0.82 -2.66
N GLN A 56 9.19 -0.35 -3.22
CA GLN A 56 8.89 -0.65 -4.63
C GLN A 56 7.40 -0.64 -4.92
N ARG A 57 6.59 -1.25 -4.04
CA ARG A 57 5.12 -1.20 -4.15
C ARG A 57 4.57 0.22 -4.07
N ALA A 58 5.06 1.01 -3.11
CA ALA A 58 4.69 2.42 -3.01
C ALA A 58 5.06 3.19 -4.28
N LYS A 59 6.25 2.94 -4.84
CA LYS A 59 6.71 3.55 -6.09
C LYS A 59 5.83 3.17 -7.30
N VAL A 60 5.38 1.91 -7.37
CA VAL A 60 4.45 1.45 -8.42
C VAL A 60 3.09 2.12 -8.27
N LEU A 61 2.57 2.27 -7.05
CA LEU A 61 1.29 2.94 -6.79
C LEU A 61 1.35 4.46 -7.05
N THR A 62 2.50 5.09 -6.82
CA THR A 62 2.72 6.52 -7.14
C THR A 62 2.93 6.79 -8.63
N LYS A 63 2.90 5.78 -9.52
CA LYS A 63 2.69 6.09 -10.94
C LYS A 63 1.30 6.70 -11.03
N PRO A 64 1.15 7.99 -11.38
CA PRO A 64 -0.16 8.61 -11.48
C PRO A 64 -0.90 7.81 -12.54
N VAL A 65 -1.93 7.08 -12.13
CA VAL A 65 -2.99 6.72 -13.05
C VAL A 65 -3.51 8.07 -13.53
N ALA A 66 -3.17 8.41 -14.76
CA ALA A 66 -3.64 9.60 -15.44
C ALA A 66 -5.15 9.50 -15.52
N VAL A 67 -5.84 10.03 -14.51
CA VAL A 67 -7.23 10.46 -14.65
C VAL A 67 -7.20 11.59 -15.66
N PRO A 68 -7.82 11.44 -16.84
CA PRO A 68 -7.88 12.53 -17.80
C PRO A 68 -8.71 13.66 -17.18
N ALA A 69 -8.06 14.80 -16.97
CA ALA A 69 -8.59 16.01 -16.35
C ALA A 69 -9.59 16.78 -17.23
N ALA A 70 -10.47 16.09 -17.96
CA ALA A 70 -11.34 16.72 -18.95
C ALA A 70 -12.68 16.01 -19.08
N ALA A 71 -13.54 16.15 -18.07
CA ALA A 71 -14.97 15.97 -18.27
C ALA A 71 -15.77 17.01 -17.46
N LEU A 72 -15.98 18.16 -18.12
CA LEU A 72 -17.26 18.85 -18.20
C LEU A 72 -17.91 19.32 -16.89
N ILE A 73 -17.51 20.51 -16.44
CA ILE A 73 -18.45 21.46 -15.84
C ILE A 73 -18.26 22.81 -16.54
N THR A 74 -18.98 22.98 -17.65
CA THR A 74 -19.24 24.29 -18.24
C THR A 74 -20.71 24.36 -18.60
N SER A 75 -21.37 25.30 -17.91
CA SER A 75 -22.63 25.96 -18.24
C SER A 75 -23.94 25.18 -18.07
N ALA A 76 -24.76 25.61 -17.11
CA ALA A 76 -26.07 26.18 -17.43
C ALA A 76 -26.58 27.05 -16.26
N SER A 77 -27.21 28.14 -16.67
CA SER A 77 -27.67 29.30 -15.93
C SER A 77 -28.98 29.06 -15.16
N ALA A 78 -29.14 29.86 -14.09
CA ALA A 78 -30.37 30.43 -13.53
C ALA A 78 -31.51 29.49 -13.11
N GLY A 79 -31.89 29.63 -11.84
CA GLY A 79 -33.19 29.22 -11.33
C GLY A 79 -33.22 29.16 -9.81
N GLU A 80 -33.38 30.30 -9.15
CA GLU A 80 -34.13 30.33 -7.87
C GLU A 80 -35.47 29.60 -8.12
N PRO A 81 -35.93 28.75 -7.18
CA PRO A 81 -36.92 29.30 -6.24
C PRO A 81 -36.95 28.63 -4.84
N VAL A 82 -37.29 29.46 -3.84
CA VAL A 82 -38.41 29.24 -2.90
C VAL A 82 -38.21 28.23 -1.75
N THR A 83 -38.01 28.81 -0.55
CA THR A 83 -38.94 28.73 0.61
C THR A 83 -38.85 27.56 1.60
N THR A 84 -38.57 27.97 2.85
CA THR A 84 -39.03 27.46 4.16
C THR A 84 -38.41 26.19 4.73
N GLU A 85 -37.64 26.37 5.82
CA GLU A 85 -37.80 25.67 7.11
C GLU A 85 -36.95 26.41 8.16
N VAL A 86 -37.51 27.31 8.96
CA VAL A 86 -38.07 27.10 10.32
C VAL A 86 -37.06 26.56 11.35
N ALA A 87 -36.76 27.45 12.29
CA ALA A 87 -36.45 27.24 13.71
C ALA A 87 -35.22 26.41 14.14
N ALA A 88 -34.26 27.09 14.77
CA ALA A 88 -33.72 26.65 16.05
C ALA A 88 -33.20 27.85 16.85
N THR A 89 -33.92 28.15 17.93
CA THR A 89 -33.52 28.99 19.05
C THR A 89 -32.30 28.43 19.79
N VAL A 90 -31.62 29.34 20.51
CA VAL A 90 -30.70 29.15 21.64
C VAL A 90 -29.38 28.41 21.41
N THR A 91 -28.26 29.09 21.64
CA THR A 91 -27.33 28.77 22.74
C THR A 91 -26.34 29.92 22.97
N THR A 92 -26.19 30.22 24.24
CA THR A 92 -25.34 31.18 24.95
C THR A 92 -23.85 31.07 24.67
N SER A 93 -23.14 32.20 24.65
CA SER A 93 -21.96 32.44 25.50
C SER A 93 -21.62 33.93 25.59
#